data_AF-A0A8C9MF42-F1
#
_entry.id   AF-A0A8C9MF42-F1
#
_cell.length_a   1.000
_cell.length_b   1.000
_cell.length_c   1.000
_cell.angle_alpha   90.00
_cell.angle_beta   90.00
_cell.angle_gamma   90.00
#
_symmetry.space_group_name_H-M   'P 1'
#
loop_
_entity.id
_entity.type
_entity.pdbx_description
1 polymer ?
#
loop_
_entity_poly.entity_id
_entity_poly.type
_entity_poly.pdbx_seq_one_letter_code
_entity_poly.pdbx_strand_id
1 'polypeptide(L)'
;TALHYAAEKDETCVEILLEYGANPNLRKNGSLPWEVARDPQLCQRLSRLCSAPGTLQALSRYAVRRSLGLRFLPQAVQQLPLPACLKEYLLLLT
;
A
#
# COMPACT_ATOMS: atom_id res chain seq x y z
N THR A 1 -7.18 8.66 7.35
CA THR A 1 -6.27 7.49 7.53
C THR A 1 -4.85 7.91 7.21
N ALA A 2 -3.82 7.10 7.52
CA ALA A 2 -2.41 7.46 7.27
C ALA A 2 -2.15 7.92 5.82
N LEU A 3 -2.82 7.31 4.83
CA LEU A 3 -2.72 7.68 3.41
C LEU A 3 -3.18 9.13 3.13
N HIS A 4 -4.14 9.64 3.91
CA HIS A 4 -4.65 11.01 3.77
C HIS A 4 -3.59 12.03 4.19
N TYR A 5 -2.95 11.78 5.33
CA TYR A 5 -1.92 12.68 5.86
C TYR A 5 -0.66 12.64 4.99
N ALA A 6 -0.27 11.45 4.53
CA ALA A 6 0.88 11.31 3.63
C ALA A 6 0.67 12.04 2.30
N ALA A 7 -0.52 11.94 1.69
CA ALA A 7 -0.80 12.60 0.41
C ALA A 7 -0.69 14.13 0.46
N GLU A 8 -0.90 14.72 1.63
CA GLU A 8 -0.79 16.16 1.84
C GLU A 8 0.67 16.61 1.99
N LYS A 9 1.57 15.72 2.43
CA LYS A 9 2.93 16.08 2.86
C LYS A 9 4.02 15.54 1.94
N ASP A 10 3.95 14.28 1.54
CA ASP A 10 5.05 13.58 0.87
C ASP A 10 4.55 12.39 0.03
N GLU A 11 4.86 12.43 -1.26
CA GLU A 11 4.54 11.38 -2.23
C GLU A 11 5.25 10.06 -1.90
N THR A 12 6.47 10.12 -1.40
CA THR A 12 7.27 8.96 -0.97
C THR A 12 6.58 8.21 0.16
N CYS A 13 5.98 8.96 1.10
CA CYS A 13 5.21 8.39 2.20
C CYS A 13 3.93 7.71 1.70
N VAL A 14 3.32 8.21 0.62
CA VAL A 14 2.15 7.57 0.01
C VAL A 14 2.53 6.26 -0.66
N GLU A 15 3.64 6.24 -1.41
CA GLU A 15 4.18 5.02 -2.02
C GLU A 15 4.46 3.95 -0.97
N ILE A 16 5.20 4.30 0.10
CA ILE A 16 5.48 3.38 1.21
C ILE A 16 4.19 2.86 1.83
N LEU A 17 3.21 3.72 2.10
CA LEU A 17 1.94 3.28 2.67
C LEU A 17 1.19 2.32 1.74
N LEU A 18 1.19 2.58 0.43
CA LEU A 18 0.62 1.67 -0.56
C LEU A 18 1.39 0.35 -0.64
N GLU A 19 2.72 0.37 -0.56
CA GLU A 19 3.56 -0.83 -0.52
C GLU A 19 3.25 -1.73 0.68
N TYR A 20 2.97 -1.11 1.83
CA TYR A 20 2.58 -1.80 3.05
C TYR A 20 1.09 -2.21 3.06
N GLY A 21 0.36 -1.94 1.97
CA GLY A 21 -1.01 -2.40 1.81
C GLY A 21 -2.06 -1.48 2.42
N ALA A 22 -1.75 -0.19 2.56
CA ALA A 22 -2.75 0.80 2.85
C ALA A 22 -3.84 0.75 1.78
N ASN A 23 -5.11 0.75 2.21
CA ASN A 23 -6.22 0.71 1.30
C ASN A 23 -6.22 1.98 0.43
N PRO A 24 -6.07 1.87 -0.91
CA PRO A 24 -6.13 3.02 -1.78
C PRO A 24 -7.55 3.60 -1.83
N ASN A 25 -8.60 2.85 -1.48
CA ASN A 25 -9.94 3.40 -1.39
C ASN A 25 -10.06 4.37 -0.21
N LEU A 26 -9.85 5.64 -0.52
CA LEU A 26 -10.04 6.77 0.38
C LEU A 26 -11.52 7.11 0.56
N ARG A 27 -12.38 6.65 -0.35
CA ARG A 27 -13.83 6.92 -0.29
C ARG A 27 -14.44 6.25 0.92
N LYS A 28 -15.04 7.05 1.80
CA LYS A 28 -15.87 6.58 2.91
C LYS A 28 -17.33 6.81 2.51
N ASN A 29 -18.14 5.75 2.46
CA ASN A 29 -19.54 5.80 1.99
C ASN A 29 -19.71 6.39 0.58
N GLY A 30 -18.79 6.07 -0.34
CA GLY A 30 -18.85 6.56 -1.73
C GLY A 30 -18.30 7.97 -1.96
N SER A 31 -18.05 8.74 -0.89
CA SER A 31 -17.50 10.09 -0.97
C SER A 31 -16.05 10.14 -0.51
N LEU A 32 -15.24 10.97 -1.18
CA LEU A 32 -13.92 11.34 -0.66
C LEU A 32 -14.11 12.12 0.66
N PRO A 33 -13.24 11.93 1.67
CA PRO A 33 -13.29 12.71 2.89
C PRO A 33 -13.19 14.20 2.59
N TRP A 34 -13.88 15.01 3.38
CA TRP A 34 -14.03 16.44 3.11
C TRP A 34 -12.68 17.16 3.04
N GLU A 35 -11.67 16.69 3.77
CA GLU A 35 -10.31 17.23 3.72
C GLU A 35 -9.71 17.06 2.31
N VAL A 36 -9.96 15.91 1.69
CA VAL A 36 -9.50 15.57 0.35
C VAL A 36 -10.31 16.32 -0.69
N ALA A 37 -11.64 16.36 -0.53
CA ALA A 37 -12.54 17.04 -1.45
C ALA A 37 -12.30 18.56 -1.53
N ARG A 38 -11.78 19.19 -0.46
CA ARG A 38 -11.46 20.62 -0.42
C ARG A 38 -10.19 20.98 -1.19
N ASP A 39 -9.26 20.04 -1.33
CA ASP A 39 -8.01 20.25 -2.06
C ASP A 39 -8.05 19.54 -3.43
N PRO A 40 -8.29 20.26 -4.53
CA PRO A 40 -8.40 19.68 -5.86
C PRO A 40 -7.10 19.02 -6.33
N GLN A 41 -5.93 19.49 -5.89
CA GLN A 41 -4.64 18.89 -6.24
C GLN A 41 -4.44 17.56 -5.52
N LEU A 42 -4.76 17.52 -4.21
CA LEU A 42 -4.75 16.30 -3.42
C LEU A 42 -5.76 15.28 -3.98
N CYS A 43 -6.98 15.72 -4.31
CA CYS A 43 -8.01 14.93 -4.96
C CYS A 43 -7.51 14.29 -6.26
N GLN A 44 -6.86 15.07 -7.13
CA GLN A 44 -6.35 14.60 -8.41
C GLN A 44 -5.19 13.62 -8.22
N ARG A 45 -4.25 13.90 -7.31
CA ARG A 45 -3.13 13.01 -6.96
C ARG A 45 -3.62 11.67 -6.45
N LEU A 46 -4.51 11.70 -5.46
CA LEU A 46 -5.10 10.50 -4.88
C LEU A 46 -5.92 9.72 -5.90
N SER A 47 -6.69 10.40 -6.75
CA SER A 47 -7.43 9.75 -7.84
C SER A 47 -6.49 9.02 -8.79
N ARG A 48 -5.35 9.60 -9.17
CA ARG A 48 -4.34 8.95 -10.02
C ARG A 48 -3.78 7.69 -9.36
N LEU A 49 -3.38 7.80 -8.10
CA LEU A 49 -2.84 6.70 -7.31
C LEU A 49 -3.85 5.55 -7.12
N CYS A 50 -5.14 5.86 -7.00
CA CYS A 50 -6.20 4.86 -6.89
C CYS A 50 -6.61 4.25 -8.24
N SER A 51 -6.44 5.00 -9.34
CA SER A 51 -6.80 4.57 -10.69
C SER A 51 -5.80 3.61 -11.33
N ALA A 52 -4.57 3.56 -10.82
CA ALA A 52 -3.61 2.52 -11.16
C ALA A 52 -3.67 1.41 -10.10
N PRO A 53 -4.32 0.26 -10.37
CA PRO A 53 -4.10 -0.89 -9.50
C PRO A 53 -2.59 -1.15 -9.47
N GLY A 54 -2.03 -1.34 -8.27
CA GLY A 54 -0.62 -1.71 -8.13
C GLY A 54 -0.31 -2.91 -9.03
N THR A 55 0.95 -3.06 -9.45
CA THR A 55 1.35 -4.19 -10.29
C THR A 55 0.88 -5.51 -9.67
N LEU A 56 0.60 -6.52 -10.49
CA LEU A 56 0.21 -7.85 -10.00
C LEU A 56 1.22 -8.36 -8.94
N GLN A 57 2.49 -8.00 -9.10
CA GLN A 57 3.56 -8.27 -8.14
C GLN A 57 3.28 -7.62 -6.77
N ALA A 58 2.94 -6.32 -6.73
CA ALA A 58 2.62 -5.61 -5.49
C ALA A 58 1.34 -6.14 -4.82
N LEU A 59 0.31 -6.46 -5.62
CA LEU A 59 -0.93 -7.06 -5.13
C LEU A 59 -0.70 -8.46 -4.57
N SER A 60 0.14 -9.26 -5.22
CA SER A 60 0.53 -10.59 -4.75
C SER A 60 1.33 -10.51 -3.45
N ARG A 61 2.29 -9.58 -3.36
CA ARG A 61 3.04 -9.29 -2.13
C ARG A 61 2.10 -8.94 -0.98
N TYR A 62 1.13 -8.07 -1.23
CA TYR A 62 0.13 -7.69 -0.23
C TYR A 62 -0.69 -8.90 0.24
N ALA A 63 -1.23 -9.69 -0.69
CA ALA A 63 -2.03 -10.87 -0.38
C ALA A 63 -1.26 -11.88 0.48
N VAL A 64 0.00 -12.17 0.10
CA VAL A 64 0.88 -13.10 0.84
C VAL A 64 1.20 -12.57 2.24
N ARG A 65 1.60 -11.29 2.36
CA ARG A 65 1.91 -10.70 3.67
C ARG A 65 0.68 -10.68 4.59
N ARG A 66 -0.51 -10.41 4.04
CA ARG A 66 -1.77 -10.45 4.77
C ARG A 66 -2.13 -11.87 5.23
N SER A 67 -1.88 -12.91 4.42
CA SER A 67 -2.13 -14.29 4.81
C SER A 67 -1.14 -14.83 5.85
N LEU A 68 0.12 -14.39 5.81
CA LEU A 68 1.16 -14.79 6.78
C LEU A 68 1.00 -14.09 8.15
N GLY A 69 0.40 -12.89 8.15
CA GLY A 69 0.22 -12.10 9.36
C GLY A 69 1.49 -11.33 9.77
N LEU A 70 1.30 -10.19 10.44
CA LEU A 70 2.38 -9.23 10.72
C LEU A 70 3.36 -9.66 11.83
N ARG A 71 2.98 -10.60 12.71
CA ARG A 71 3.79 -10.92 13.92
C ARG A 71 4.96 -11.86 13.65
N PHE A 72 4.84 -12.73 12.66
CA PHE A 72 5.84 -13.78 12.38
C PHE A 72 6.36 -13.73 10.94
N LEU A 73 6.15 -12.60 10.26
CA LEU A 73 6.42 -12.47 8.83
C LEU A 73 7.86 -12.85 8.46
N PRO A 74 8.94 -12.42 9.16
CA PRO A 74 10.30 -12.82 8.83
C PRO A 74 10.50 -14.34 8.90
N GLN A 75 10.08 -14.94 10.01
CA GLN A 75 10.27 -16.36 10.24
C GLN A 75 9.41 -17.23 9.32
N ALA A 76 8.19 -16.80 9.04
CA ALA A 76 7.28 -17.47 8.13
C ALA A 76 7.77 -17.41 6.67
N VAL A 77 8.28 -16.26 6.22
CA VAL A 77 8.85 -16.10 4.87
C VAL A 77 10.08 -17.00 4.66
N GLN A 78 10.91 -17.18 5.69
CA GLN A 78 12.08 -18.07 5.58
C GLN A 78 11.70 -19.54 5.33
N GLN A 79 10.55 -19.99 5.85
CA GLN A 79 10.05 -21.37 5.68
C GLN A 79 9.37 -21.62 4.33
N LEU A 80 9.11 -20.58 3.53
CA LEU A 80 8.49 -20.76 2.22
C LEU A 80 9.49 -21.36 1.21
N PRO A 81 9.05 -22.29 0.33
CA PRO A 81 9.85 -22.86 -0.74
C PRO A 81 9.98 -21.86 -1.92
N LEU A 82 10.47 -20.66 -1.64
CA LEU A 82 10.65 -19.57 -2.59
C LEU A 82 12.13 -19.20 -2.77
N PRO A 83 12.54 -18.69 -3.94
CA PRO A 83 13.86 -18.09 -4.15
C PRO A 83 14.16 -16.92 -3.21
N ALA A 84 15.44 -16.66 -2.94
CA ALA A 84 15.90 -15.59 -2.04
C ALA A 84 15.35 -14.21 -2.43
N CYS A 85 15.39 -13.86 -3.72
CA CYS A 85 14.90 -12.57 -4.20
C CYS A 85 13.40 -12.36 -3.89
N LEU A 86 12.58 -13.42 -3.93
CA LEU A 86 11.17 -13.31 -3.57
C LEU A 86 10.97 -13.22 -2.05
N LYS A 87 11.84 -13.84 -1.25
CA LYS A 87 11.83 -13.67 0.21
C LYS A 87 12.15 -12.23 0.58
N GLU A 88 13.19 -11.65 -0.02
CA GLU A 88 13.58 -10.25 0.19
C GLU A 88 12.45 -9.29 -0.25
N TYR A 89 11.84 -9.55 -1.40
CA TYR A 89 10.69 -8.79 -1.88
C TYR A 89 9.48 -8.85 -0.92
N LEU A 90 9.17 -10.02 -0.37
CA LEU A 90 8.12 -10.17 0.64
C LEU A 90 8.48 -9.50 1.97
N LEU A 91 9.77 -9.36 2.29
CA LEU A 91 10.29 -8.69 3.49
C LEU A 91 10.46 -7.18 3.32
N LEU A 92 10.24 -6.64 2.11
CA LEU A 92 10.45 -5.23 1.77
C LEU A 92 11.92 -4.81 1.91
N LEU A 93 12.83 -5.72 1.53
CA LEU A 93 14.28 -5.49 1.53
C LEU A 93 14.83 -5.13 0.13
N THR A 94 13.93 -4.95 -0.86
CA THR A 94 14.22 -4.70 -2.28
C THR A 94 13.46 -3.49 -2.79
#